data_AF-A0A1H4DW11-F1
#
_entry.id   AF-A0A1H4DW11-F1
#
_cell.length_a   1.000
_cell.length_b   1.000
_cell.length_c   1.000
_cell.angle_alpha   90.00
_cell.angle_beta   90.00
_cell.angle_gamma   90.00
#
_symmetry.space_group_name_H-M   'P 1'
#
loop_
_entity.id
_entity.type
_entity.pdbx_description
1 polymer ?
#
loop_
_entity_poly.entity_id
_entity_poly.type
_entity_poly.pdbx_seq_one_letter_code
_entity_poly.pdbx_strand_id
1 'polypeptide(L)'
;MLSTPRPLKASGHRTKAEKIMLESVLFIILTFVGGLFFIISLIFLIFGAIHKSSKLKKIAFVIGVVPIICFGMIAFWYVIAIPSFNNSQMETFSGTYESYKSENELLTNNKLILLEDGTYKFEGMKGFSLEKNGTWKTGGIDGQFEFYDNNKRLIEFASPFGGDGNEKIIFNLYDSNKVTFMKIKHQ
;
A
#
# COMPACT_ATOMS: atom_id res chain seq x y z
N MET A 1 -29.56 -37.18 11.17
CA MET A 1 -28.10 -36.95 11.12
C MET A 1 -27.89 -35.46 10.88
N LEU A 2 -27.69 -34.67 11.94
CA LEU A 2 -27.44 -33.23 11.83
C LEU A 2 -25.93 -33.02 11.62
N SER A 3 -25.54 -32.53 10.44
CA SER A 3 -24.19 -32.03 10.20
C SER A 3 -24.06 -30.65 10.81
N THR A 4 -23.24 -30.51 11.84
CA THR A 4 -22.83 -29.21 12.37
C THR A 4 -21.93 -28.49 11.34
N PRO A 5 -22.13 -27.18 11.11
CA PRO A 5 -21.23 -26.41 10.26
C PRO A 5 -19.89 -26.20 10.96
N ARG A 6 -18.80 -26.46 10.24
CA ARG A 6 -17.41 -26.18 10.68
C ARG A 6 -17.22 -24.66 10.86
N PRO A 7 -16.53 -24.20 11.91
CA PRO A 7 -16.22 -22.80 12.08
C PRO A 7 -15.23 -22.31 11.00
N LEU A 8 -15.61 -21.24 10.31
CA LEU A 8 -14.76 -20.47 9.40
C LEU A 8 -13.52 -19.98 10.16
N LYS A 9 -12.34 -20.40 9.68
CA LYS A 9 -11.04 -20.00 10.20
C LYS A 9 -10.80 -18.52 9.91
N ALA A 10 -11.18 -17.65 10.85
CA ALA A 10 -10.92 -16.21 10.84
C ALA A 10 -9.45 -15.87 11.22
N SER A 11 -8.46 -16.56 10.64
CA SER A 11 -7.04 -16.38 11.02
C SER A 11 -6.25 -15.43 10.12
N GLY A 12 -6.88 -14.82 9.11
CA GLY A 12 -6.20 -13.92 8.16
C GLY A 12 -6.20 -12.44 8.55
N HIS A 13 -7.10 -12.01 9.44
CA HIS A 13 -7.31 -10.58 9.71
C HIS A 13 -6.41 -10.03 10.84
N ARG A 14 -5.93 -10.89 11.76
CA ARG A 14 -5.12 -10.46 12.91
C ARG A 14 -3.68 -10.12 12.52
N THR A 15 -3.09 -10.89 11.62
CA THR A 15 -1.69 -10.77 11.20
C THR A 15 -1.41 -9.53 10.35
N LYS A 16 -2.39 -9.05 9.57
CA LYS A 16 -2.23 -7.85 8.72
C LYS A 16 -2.20 -6.56 9.54
N ALA A 17 -3.09 -6.44 10.53
CA ALA A 17 -3.13 -5.29 11.43
C ALA A 17 -1.87 -5.21 12.32
N GLU A 18 -1.39 -6.35 12.82
CA GLU A 18 -0.14 -6.43 13.60
C GLU A 18 1.08 -5.95 12.80
N LYS A 19 1.15 -6.32 11.50
CA LYS A 19 2.22 -5.87 10.61
C LYS A 19 2.19 -4.35 10.40
N ILE A 20 1.02 -3.77 10.19
CA ILE A 20 0.83 -2.32 9.96
C ILE A 20 1.16 -1.53 11.23
N MET A 21 0.74 -2.03 12.40
CA MET A 21 1.11 -1.42 13.67
C MET A 21 2.63 -1.49 13.90
N LEU A 22 3.29 -2.60 13.54
CA LEU A 22 4.73 -2.74 13.67
C LEU A 22 5.51 -1.78 12.75
N GLU A 23 5.11 -1.67 11.49
CA GLU A 23 5.72 -0.75 10.52
C GLU A 23 5.60 0.70 10.99
N SER A 24 4.41 1.11 11.41
CA SER A 24 4.15 2.47 11.91
C SER A 24 4.95 2.78 13.19
N VAL A 25 4.98 1.82 14.13
CA VAL A 25 5.76 1.96 15.37
C VAL A 25 7.25 2.05 15.08
N LEU A 26 7.77 1.28 14.12
CA LEU A 26 9.17 1.33 13.72
C LEU A 26 9.54 2.73 13.19
N PHE A 27 8.73 3.33 12.32
CA PHE A 27 8.99 4.68 11.81
C PHE A 27 8.93 5.75 12.91
N ILE A 28 8.00 5.63 13.86
CA ILE A 28 7.93 6.52 15.02
C ILE A 28 9.22 6.42 15.84
N ILE A 29 9.69 5.21 16.14
CA ILE A 29 10.94 4.98 16.88
C ILE A 29 12.13 5.56 16.12
N LEU A 30 12.25 5.30 14.82
CA LEU A 30 13.35 5.82 13.99
C LEU A 30 13.36 7.35 13.94
N THR A 31 12.18 7.95 13.81
CA THR A 31 12.04 9.43 13.79
C THR A 31 12.42 10.01 15.14
N PHE A 32 11.96 9.39 16.24
CA PHE A 32 12.24 9.86 17.60
C PHE A 32 13.73 9.73 17.95
N VAL A 33 14.32 8.56 17.74
CA VAL A 33 15.74 8.30 17.97
C VAL A 33 16.59 9.18 17.06
N GLY A 34 16.28 9.24 15.76
CA GLY A 34 16.98 10.10 14.81
C GLY A 34 16.91 11.57 15.23
N GLY A 35 15.72 12.09 15.55
CA GLY A 35 15.55 13.47 16.00
C GLY A 35 16.33 13.79 17.27
N LEU A 36 16.29 12.90 18.28
CA LEU A 36 17.01 13.09 19.53
C LEU A 36 18.53 13.14 19.31
N PHE A 37 19.09 12.17 18.59
CA PHE A 37 20.53 12.13 18.31
C PHE A 37 20.99 13.27 17.41
N PHE A 38 20.12 13.75 16.50
CA PHE A 38 20.40 14.93 15.70
C PHE A 38 20.55 16.19 16.57
N ILE A 39 19.63 16.42 17.51
CA ILE A 39 19.70 17.56 18.44
C ILE A 39 20.97 17.46 19.29
N ILE A 40 21.26 16.29 19.86
CA ILE A 40 22.47 16.07 20.68
C ILE A 40 23.73 16.35 19.84
N SER A 41 23.82 15.80 18.64
CA SER A 41 24.93 16.03 17.70
C SER A 41 25.11 17.53 17.42
N LEU A 42 24.02 18.26 17.20
CA LEU A 42 24.06 19.70 16.91
C LEU A 42 24.58 20.49 18.11
N ILE A 43 24.15 20.16 19.32
CA ILE A 43 24.64 20.78 20.56
C ILE A 43 26.16 20.59 20.67
N PHE A 44 26.66 19.34 20.54
CA PHE A 44 28.10 19.07 20.59
C PHE A 44 28.89 19.77 19.49
N LEU A 45 28.32 19.90 18.29
CA LEU A 45 28.94 20.61 17.18
C LEU A 45 29.08 22.10 17.48
N ILE A 46 28.00 22.75 17.97
CA ILE A 46 28.00 24.17 18.34
C ILE A 46 29.00 24.42 19.47
N PHE A 47 28.97 23.62 20.54
CA PHE A 47 29.93 23.75 21.62
C PHE A 47 31.38 23.55 21.14
N GLY A 48 31.62 22.56 20.28
CA GLY A 48 32.91 22.32 19.66
C GLY A 48 33.37 23.46 18.74
N ALA A 49 32.45 24.14 18.07
CA ALA A 49 32.75 25.32 17.26
C ALA A 49 33.13 26.53 18.12
N ILE A 50 32.32 26.85 19.14
CA ILE A 50 32.57 27.97 20.07
C ILE A 50 33.91 27.80 20.79
N HIS A 51 34.18 26.61 21.33
CA HIS A 51 35.41 26.33 22.07
C HIS A 51 36.59 25.95 21.17
N LYS A 52 36.42 25.99 19.83
CA LYS A 52 37.40 25.54 18.82
C LYS A 52 37.98 24.14 19.11
N SER A 53 37.21 23.27 19.76
CA SER A 53 37.64 21.95 20.20
C SER A 53 37.45 20.92 19.09
N SER A 54 38.56 20.38 18.57
CA SER A 54 38.55 19.32 17.56
C SER A 54 37.97 18.00 18.11
N LYS A 55 38.18 17.71 19.40
CA LYS A 55 37.63 16.53 20.07
C LYS A 55 36.10 16.54 20.10
N LEU A 56 35.50 17.67 20.49
CA LEU A 56 34.04 17.82 20.54
C LEU A 56 33.42 17.75 19.15
N LYS A 57 34.04 18.35 18.13
CA LYS A 57 33.60 18.21 16.73
C LYS A 57 33.62 16.75 16.28
N LYS A 58 34.68 16.00 16.60
CA LYS A 58 34.77 14.57 16.24
C LYS A 58 33.66 13.74 16.89
N ILE A 59 33.36 13.98 18.17
CA ILE A 59 32.25 13.32 18.88
C ILE A 59 30.91 13.69 18.21
N ALA A 60 30.70 14.96 17.89
CA ALA A 60 29.50 15.41 17.20
C ALA A 60 29.32 14.67 15.87
N PHE A 61 30.37 14.57 15.04
CA PHE A 61 30.27 13.82 13.78
C PHE A 61 29.94 12.34 13.97
N VAL A 62 30.54 11.67 14.97
CA VAL A 62 30.24 10.26 15.27
C VAL A 62 28.78 10.08 15.68
N ILE A 63 28.27 10.93 16.58
CA ILE A 63 26.86 10.93 17.02
C ILE A 63 25.95 11.24 15.83
N GLY A 64 26.34 12.19 14.98
CA GLY A 64 25.62 12.62 13.79
C GLY A 64 25.46 11.54 12.71
N VAL A 65 26.22 10.44 12.76
CA VAL A 65 25.98 9.29 11.87
C VAL A 65 24.65 8.61 12.17
N VAL A 66 24.25 8.51 13.44
CA VAL A 66 23.00 7.86 13.86
C VAL A 66 21.76 8.46 13.17
N PRO A 67 21.51 9.78 13.22
CA PRO A 67 20.36 10.37 12.54
C PRO A 67 20.43 10.22 11.02
N ILE A 68 21.63 10.26 10.42
CA ILE A 68 21.79 10.04 8.97
C ILE A 68 21.32 8.63 8.60
N ILE A 69 21.66 7.61 9.39
CA ILE A 69 21.19 6.25 9.16
C ILE A 69 19.67 6.16 9.37
N CYS A 70 19.14 6.71 10.46
CA CYS A 70 17.71 6.67 10.76
C CYS A 70 16.88 7.32 9.65
N PHE A 71 17.17 8.57 9.30
CA PHE A 71 16.46 9.29 8.25
C PHE A 71 16.77 8.76 6.86
N GLY A 72 17.98 8.27 6.62
CA GLY A 72 18.36 7.61 5.38
C GLY A 72 17.54 6.34 5.13
N MET A 73 17.30 5.53 6.17
CA MET A 73 16.46 4.33 6.06
C MET A 73 14.98 4.67 5.84
N ILE A 74 14.48 5.72 6.50
CA ILE A 74 13.13 6.25 6.23
C ILE A 74 13.03 6.71 4.77
N ALA A 75 13.98 7.54 4.31
CA ALA A 75 13.99 8.02 2.93
C ALA A 75 14.09 6.88 1.91
N PHE A 76 14.96 5.90 2.16
CA PHE A 76 15.06 4.68 1.35
C PHE A 76 13.71 3.97 1.22
N TRP A 77 12.99 3.81 2.33
CA TRP A 77 11.70 3.14 2.32
C TRP A 77 10.67 3.86 1.44
N TYR A 78 10.52 5.18 1.62
CA TYR A 78 9.50 5.96 0.90
C TYR A 78 9.86 6.27 -0.56
N VAL A 79 11.15 6.46 -0.87
CA VAL A 79 11.59 6.86 -2.21
C VAL A 79 11.90 5.65 -3.08
N ILE A 80 12.32 4.53 -2.51
CA ILE A 80 12.79 3.36 -3.27
C ILE A 80 11.88 2.16 -3.04
N ALA A 81 11.73 1.71 -1.78
CA ALA A 81 11.04 0.46 -1.50
C ALA A 81 9.54 0.51 -1.84
N ILE A 82 8.81 1.54 -1.38
CA ILE A 82 7.37 1.69 -1.64
C ILE A 82 7.09 1.80 -3.16
N PRO A 83 7.73 2.70 -3.93
CA PRO A 83 7.52 2.75 -5.37
C PRO A 83 7.84 1.44 -6.08
N SER A 84 8.92 0.75 -5.70
CA SER A 84 9.29 -0.54 -6.28
C SER A 84 8.21 -1.60 -6.03
N PHE A 85 7.68 -1.70 -4.81
CA PHE A 85 6.62 -2.64 -4.49
C PHE A 85 5.30 -2.28 -5.18
N ASN A 86 5.01 -0.99 -5.33
CA ASN A 86 3.81 -0.54 -6.03
C ASN A 86 3.89 -0.86 -7.52
N ASN A 87 5.01 -0.57 -8.18
CA ASN A 87 5.19 -0.88 -9.60
C ASN A 87 5.07 -2.39 -9.86
N SER A 88 5.69 -3.23 -9.02
CA SER A 88 5.58 -4.69 -9.14
C SER A 88 4.14 -5.19 -8.92
N GLN A 89 3.39 -4.59 -8.00
CA GLN A 89 1.96 -4.90 -7.82
C GLN A 89 1.13 -4.43 -9.02
N MET A 90 1.42 -3.26 -9.59
CA MET A 90 0.73 -2.78 -10.79
C MET A 90 0.92 -3.74 -11.97
N GLU A 91 2.13 -4.25 -12.17
CA GLU A 91 2.43 -5.29 -13.16
C GLU A 91 1.66 -6.58 -12.90
N THR A 92 1.65 -7.05 -11.64
CA THR A 92 0.93 -8.30 -11.28
C THR A 92 -0.58 -8.17 -11.51
N PHE A 93 -1.17 -7.03 -11.18
CA PHE A 93 -2.62 -6.79 -11.23
C PHE A 93 -3.10 -6.08 -12.51
N SER A 94 -2.21 -5.79 -13.46
CA SER A 94 -2.62 -5.33 -14.79
C SER A 94 -3.30 -6.46 -15.54
N GLY A 95 -4.35 -6.17 -16.30
CA GLY A 95 -5.05 -7.15 -17.13
C GLY A 95 -6.56 -6.91 -17.20
N THR A 96 -7.25 -7.87 -17.80
CA THR A 96 -8.71 -7.81 -17.98
C THR A 96 -9.40 -8.65 -16.91
N TYR A 97 -10.45 -8.10 -16.32
CA TYR A 97 -11.23 -8.70 -15.26
C TYR A 97 -12.72 -8.75 -15.62
N GLU A 98 -13.42 -9.78 -15.15
CA GLU A 98 -14.87 -9.91 -15.25
C GLU A 98 -15.54 -9.84 -13.88
N SER A 99 -16.72 -9.23 -13.83
CA SER A 99 -17.46 -9.05 -12.57
C SER A 99 -18.31 -10.27 -12.18
N TYR A 100 -18.32 -10.56 -10.89
CA TYR A 100 -19.07 -11.63 -10.25
C TYR A 100 -19.80 -11.08 -9.01
N LYS A 101 -21.09 -11.44 -8.87
CA LYS A 101 -21.90 -11.10 -7.68
C LYS A 101 -21.60 -12.05 -6.52
N SER A 102 -21.28 -13.29 -6.85
CA SER A 102 -20.84 -14.37 -5.96
C SER A 102 -19.84 -15.24 -6.74
N GLU A 103 -19.05 -16.08 -6.07
CA GLU A 103 -18.00 -16.90 -6.72
C GLU A 103 -18.49 -17.73 -7.93
N ASN A 104 -19.80 -17.95 -8.04
CA ASN A 104 -20.43 -18.75 -9.10
C ASN A 104 -21.43 -17.98 -9.98
N GLU A 105 -21.69 -16.68 -9.74
CA GLU A 105 -22.68 -15.90 -10.50
C GLU A 105 -22.01 -14.75 -11.24
N LEU A 106 -21.75 -14.99 -12.54
CA LEU A 106 -21.16 -14.02 -13.45
C LEU A 106 -22.18 -12.92 -13.75
N LEU A 107 -21.83 -11.68 -13.37
CA LEU A 107 -22.57 -10.49 -13.79
C LEU A 107 -22.15 -10.21 -15.23
N THR A 108 -22.91 -10.76 -16.17
CA THR A 108 -22.63 -10.64 -17.60
C THR A 108 -22.62 -9.16 -17.97
N ASN A 109 -21.58 -8.74 -18.69
CA ASN A 109 -21.38 -7.40 -19.28
C ASN A 109 -20.68 -6.32 -18.43
N ASN A 110 -20.00 -6.62 -17.32
CA ASN A 110 -19.02 -5.67 -16.76
C ASN A 110 -17.58 -6.21 -16.84
N LYS A 111 -16.74 -5.49 -17.58
CA LYS A 111 -15.30 -5.73 -17.66
C LYS A 111 -14.53 -4.55 -17.08
N LEU A 112 -13.49 -4.86 -16.32
CA LEU A 112 -12.52 -3.90 -15.82
C LEU A 112 -11.16 -4.24 -16.41
N ILE A 113 -10.56 -3.31 -17.14
CA ILE A 113 -9.24 -3.45 -17.73
C ILE A 113 -8.31 -2.51 -16.96
N LEU A 114 -7.31 -3.08 -16.31
CA LEU A 114 -6.26 -2.34 -15.62
C LEU A 114 -4.99 -2.35 -16.46
N LEU A 115 -4.48 -1.18 -16.80
CA LEU A 115 -3.24 -1.03 -17.57
C LEU A 115 -2.07 -0.73 -16.62
N GLU A 116 -0.89 -1.22 -16.97
CA GLU A 116 0.35 -1.06 -16.18
C GLU A 116 0.78 0.40 -16.06
N ASP A 117 0.34 1.26 -16.98
CA ASP A 117 0.58 2.70 -16.95
C ASP A 117 -0.26 3.44 -15.89
N GLY A 118 -1.08 2.70 -15.12
CA GLY A 118 -1.95 3.25 -14.08
C GLY A 118 -3.25 3.82 -14.61
N THR A 119 -3.64 3.50 -15.84
CA THR A 119 -4.98 3.82 -16.38
C THR A 119 -5.90 2.60 -16.32
N TYR A 120 -7.20 2.83 -16.24
CA TYR A 120 -8.19 1.76 -16.34
C TYR A 120 -9.27 2.08 -17.36
N LYS A 121 -9.91 1.02 -17.88
CA LYS A 121 -11.13 1.09 -18.68
C LYS A 121 -12.19 0.21 -18.06
N PHE A 122 -13.41 0.71 -17.98
CA PHE A 122 -14.56 -0.01 -17.45
C PHE A 122 -15.65 -0.09 -18.52
N GLU A 123 -15.98 -1.32 -18.90
CA GLU A 123 -17.03 -1.65 -19.85
C GLU A 123 -18.17 -2.33 -19.10
N GLY A 124 -19.03 -1.54 -18.45
CA GLY A 124 -20.14 -2.05 -17.65
C GLY A 124 -21.41 -1.22 -17.76
N MET A 125 -22.52 -1.75 -17.24
CA MET A 125 -23.78 -0.99 -17.13
C MET A 125 -23.72 0.04 -15.98
N LYS A 126 -24.48 1.13 -16.12
CA LYS A 126 -24.64 2.16 -15.07
C LYS A 126 -25.11 1.49 -13.77
N GLY A 127 -24.34 1.63 -12.69
CA GLY A 127 -24.61 1.00 -11.39
C GLY A 127 -23.36 0.85 -10.52
N PHE A 128 -22.18 0.89 -11.12
CA PHE A 128 -20.90 1.00 -10.43
C PHE A 128 -20.45 2.45 -10.36
N SER A 129 -19.81 2.83 -9.25
CA SER A 129 -19.23 4.17 -9.04
C SER A 129 -18.09 4.49 -10.03
N LEU A 130 -17.58 3.50 -10.78
CA LEU A 130 -16.50 3.67 -11.74
C LEU A 130 -16.97 4.39 -13.01
N GLU A 131 -16.19 5.38 -13.43
CA GLU A 131 -16.31 5.98 -14.76
C GLU A 131 -15.83 5.01 -15.85
N LYS A 132 -16.14 5.30 -17.12
CA LYS A 132 -15.67 4.47 -18.25
C LYS A 132 -14.15 4.38 -18.33
N ASN A 133 -13.44 5.44 -17.98
CA ASN A 133 -11.99 5.49 -17.96
C ASN A 133 -11.53 6.34 -16.78
N GLY A 134 -10.33 6.06 -16.27
CA GLY A 134 -9.69 6.89 -15.26
C GLY A 134 -8.31 6.35 -14.93
N THR A 135 -7.81 6.69 -13.74
CA THR A 135 -6.52 6.17 -13.26
C THR A 135 -6.69 5.31 -12.02
N TRP A 136 -5.82 4.32 -11.86
CA TRP A 136 -5.75 3.47 -10.68
C TRP A 136 -4.31 3.41 -10.19
N LYS A 137 -4.12 3.19 -8.89
CA LYS A 137 -2.79 2.98 -8.31
C LYS A 137 -2.86 1.98 -7.16
N THR A 138 -1.75 1.30 -6.91
CA THR A 138 -1.58 0.38 -5.79
C THR A 138 -0.99 1.11 -4.58
N GLY A 139 -0.98 0.45 -3.41
CA GLY A 139 -0.34 1.00 -2.21
C GLY A 139 -1.09 2.18 -1.60
N GLY A 140 -2.41 2.24 -1.80
CA GLY A 140 -3.30 3.10 -1.04
C GLY A 140 -3.41 2.66 0.43
N ILE A 141 -4.33 3.26 1.16
CA ILE A 141 -4.56 2.95 2.59
C ILE A 141 -4.77 1.43 2.76
N ASP A 142 -4.01 0.81 3.67
CA ASP A 142 -4.02 -0.63 3.96
C ASP A 142 -3.68 -1.56 2.76
N GLY A 143 -2.96 -1.02 1.77
CA GLY A 143 -2.62 -1.73 0.53
C GLY A 143 -3.79 -1.88 -0.43
N GLN A 144 -4.86 -1.09 -0.23
CA GLN A 144 -5.97 -1.03 -1.17
C GLN A 144 -5.54 -0.35 -2.47
N PHE A 145 -6.25 -0.67 -3.54
CA PHE A 145 -6.15 0.03 -4.81
C PHE A 145 -7.06 1.24 -4.78
N GLU A 146 -6.57 2.35 -5.31
CA GLU A 146 -7.31 3.60 -5.36
C GLU A 146 -7.67 3.90 -6.81
N PHE A 147 -8.95 4.16 -7.06
CA PHE A 147 -9.49 4.49 -8.38
C PHE A 147 -9.88 5.96 -8.44
N TYR A 148 -9.54 6.60 -9.54
CA TYR A 148 -9.71 8.03 -9.75
C TYR A 148 -10.43 8.32 -11.06
N ASP A 149 -11.17 9.42 -11.10
CA ASP A 149 -11.76 9.93 -12.32
C ASP A 149 -10.74 10.68 -13.18
N ASN A 150 -11.18 11.12 -14.35
CA ASN A 150 -10.34 11.90 -15.27
C ASN A 150 -9.92 13.27 -14.71
N ASN A 151 -10.61 13.75 -13.67
CA ASN A 151 -10.28 14.98 -12.94
C ASN A 151 -9.35 14.70 -11.73
N LYS A 152 -8.81 13.49 -11.61
CA LYS A 152 -7.95 13.03 -10.49
C LYS A 152 -8.65 13.08 -9.13
N ARG A 153 -9.98 13.00 -9.09
CA ARG A 153 -10.74 12.85 -7.85
C ARG A 153 -10.84 11.36 -7.53
N LEU A 154 -10.56 11.01 -6.28
CA LEU A 154 -10.74 9.65 -5.79
C LEU A 154 -12.21 9.28 -5.88
N ILE A 155 -12.50 8.18 -6.58
CA ILE A 155 -13.84 7.64 -6.78
C ILE A 155 -14.10 6.54 -5.75
N GLU A 156 -13.18 5.57 -5.66
CA GLU A 156 -13.45 4.31 -4.96
C GLU A 156 -12.16 3.62 -4.53
N PHE A 157 -12.27 2.80 -3.47
CA PHE A 157 -11.21 1.88 -3.07
C PHE A 157 -11.57 0.42 -3.42
N ALA A 158 -10.56 -0.37 -3.77
CA ALA A 158 -10.73 -1.80 -4.00
C ALA A 158 -9.68 -2.61 -3.24
N SER A 159 -10.09 -3.74 -2.70
CA SER A 159 -9.20 -4.67 -2.01
C SER A 159 -8.63 -5.69 -3.00
N PRO A 160 -7.30 -5.73 -3.18
CA PRO A 160 -6.66 -6.78 -3.98
C PRO A 160 -6.56 -8.09 -3.21
N PHE A 161 -6.79 -9.21 -3.90
CA PHE A 161 -6.62 -10.57 -3.40
C PHE A 161 -5.98 -11.46 -4.45
N GLY A 162 -5.36 -12.55 -4.00
CA GLY A 162 -4.70 -13.53 -4.88
C GLY A 162 -3.26 -13.16 -5.21
N GLY A 163 -2.81 -13.67 -6.36
CA GLY A 163 -1.42 -13.71 -6.83
C GLY A 163 -1.21 -15.00 -7.65
N ASP A 164 -0.13 -15.05 -8.43
CA ASP A 164 0.23 -16.20 -9.29
C ASP A 164 -0.88 -16.58 -10.30
N GLY A 165 -1.53 -15.58 -10.89
CA GLY A 165 -2.55 -15.74 -11.93
C GLY A 165 -3.98 -15.89 -11.42
N ASN A 166 -4.22 -15.82 -10.11
CA ASN A 166 -5.56 -15.87 -9.51
C ASN A 166 -5.99 -14.52 -8.92
N GLU A 167 -5.58 -13.42 -9.54
CA GLU A 167 -5.81 -12.06 -9.04
C GLU A 167 -7.31 -11.74 -9.02
N LYS A 168 -7.75 -11.15 -7.91
CA LYS A 168 -9.11 -10.66 -7.70
C LYS A 168 -9.07 -9.24 -7.16
N ILE A 169 -10.04 -8.44 -7.56
CA ILE A 169 -10.23 -7.06 -7.08
C ILE A 169 -11.64 -6.96 -6.54
N ILE A 170 -11.78 -6.63 -5.27
CA ILE A 170 -13.09 -6.60 -4.60
C ILE A 170 -13.43 -5.16 -4.21
N PHE A 171 -14.52 -4.66 -4.76
CA PHE A 171 -15.13 -3.39 -4.38
C PHE A 171 -16.16 -3.62 -3.27
N ASN A 172 -16.29 -2.65 -2.36
CA ASN A 172 -17.26 -2.69 -1.26
C ASN A 172 -17.17 -3.97 -0.41
N LEU A 173 -15.94 -4.37 -0.04
CA LEU A 173 -15.65 -5.66 0.62
C LEU A 173 -16.55 -5.97 1.82
N TYR A 174 -16.96 -4.96 2.57
CA TYR A 174 -17.78 -5.07 3.79
C TYR A 174 -19.28 -4.79 3.58
N ASP A 175 -19.71 -4.52 2.34
CA ASP A 175 -21.11 -4.31 2.00
C ASP A 175 -21.76 -5.61 1.52
N SER A 176 -23.06 -5.75 1.79
CA SER A 176 -23.96 -6.70 1.12
C SER A 176 -23.89 -6.66 -0.42
N ASN A 177 -23.54 -5.51 -0.99
CA ASN A 177 -23.39 -5.27 -2.42
C ASN A 177 -21.93 -5.40 -2.91
N LYS A 178 -21.09 -6.20 -2.24
CA LYS A 178 -19.72 -6.46 -2.70
C LYS A 178 -19.70 -6.96 -4.14
N VAL A 179 -18.71 -6.51 -4.91
CA VAL A 179 -18.51 -6.98 -6.28
C VAL A 179 -17.09 -7.42 -6.46
N THR A 180 -16.94 -8.64 -6.98
CA THR A 180 -15.64 -9.26 -7.20
C THR A 180 -15.33 -9.24 -8.68
N PHE A 181 -14.18 -8.67 -9.03
CA PHE A 181 -13.59 -8.75 -10.35
C PHE A 181 -12.51 -9.83 -10.33
N MET A 182 -12.61 -10.84 -11.18
CA MET A 182 -11.60 -11.90 -11.29
C MET A 182 -10.82 -11.74 -12.60
N LYS A 183 -9.50 -11.84 -12.53
CA LYS A 183 -8.63 -11.69 -13.71
C LYS A 183 -8.89 -12.84 -14.68
N ILE A 184 -9.11 -12.52 -15.95
CA ILE A 184 -9.20 -13.51 -17.01
C ILE A 184 -7.78 -14.04 -17.25
N LYS A 185 -7.58 -15.35 -17.08
CA LYS A 185 -6.35 -15.99 -17.54
C LYS A 185 -6.36 -16.01 -19.06
N HIS A 186 -5.39 -15.34 -19.68
CA HIS A 186 -5.11 -15.60 -21.09
C HIS A 186 -4.65 -17.05 -21.21
N GLN A 187 -5.41 -17.86 -21.96
CA GLN A 187 -5.03 -19.20 -22.40
C GLN A 187 -3.93 -19.12 -23.46
#